data_AF-A0A366SI08-F1
#
_entry.id   AF-A0A366SI08-F1
#
_cell.length_a   1.000
_cell.length_b   1.000
_cell.length_c   1.000
_cell.angle_alpha   90.00
_cell.angle_beta   90.00
_cell.angle_gamma   90.00
#
_symmetry.space_group_name_H-M   'P 1'
#
loop_
_entity.id
_entity.type
_entity.pdbx_description
1 polymer ?
#
loop_
_entity_poly.entity_id
_entity_poly.type
_entity_poly.pdbx_seq_one_letter_code
_entity_poly.pdbx_strand_id
1 'polypeptide(L)'
;MDKIIEALHTLGVEVAYNSRNDLAINGKKISGNAQCNKGEYTIHRGSLLYDMDFSKMAKYLNPPKYKIESKGIKSVRNRTGNISDCLSKK
;
A
#
# COMPACT_ATOMS: atom_id res chain seq x y z
N MET A 1 -4.86 1.64 11.75
CA MET A 1 -3.56 1.07 11.28
C MET A 1 -2.39 1.67 12.06
N ASP A 2 -2.65 2.33 13.19
CA ASP A 2 -1.68 3.23 13.82
C ASP A 2 -0.44 2.49 14.34
N LYS A 3 -0.62 1.26 14.84
CA LYS A 3 0.50 0.40 15.25
C LYS A 3 1.48 0.06 14.12
N ILE A 4 1.00 -0.03 12.89
CA ILE A 4 1.88 -0.25 11.73
C ILE A 4 2.65 1.03 11.40
N ILE A 5 1.99 2.20 11.49
CA ILE A 5 2.62 3.51 11.27
C ILE A 5 3.71 3.75 12.32
N GLU A 6 3.37 3.59 13.61
CA GLU A 6 4.32 3.71 14.73
C GLU A 6 5.56 2.83 14.51
N ALA A 7 5.37 1.57 14.11
CA ALA A 7 6.48 0.65 13.86
C ALA A 7 7.33 1.02 12.64
N LEU A 8 6.75 1.61 11.59
CA LEU A 8 7.52 2.07 10.43
C LEU A 8 8.28 3.37 10.74
N HIS A 9 7.72 4.23 11.59
CA HIS A 9 8.39 5.43 12.09
C HIS A 9 9.62 5.11 12.93
N THR A 10 9.59 4.07 13.77
CA THR A 10 10.80 3.65 14.52
C THR A 10 11.92 3.14 13.61
N LEU A 11 11.59 2.72 12.39
CA LEU A 11 12.55 2.33 11.35
C LEU A 11 13.00 3.52 10.48
N GLY A 12 12.58 4.74 10.80
CA GLY A 12 12.91 5.96 10.05
C GLY A 12 12.10 6.14 8.77
N VAL A 13 10.98 5.43 8.62
CA VAL A 13 10.13 5.52 7.42
C VAL A 13 8.90 6.36 7.72
N GLU A 14 8.82 7.53 7.11
CA GLU A 14 7.68 8.43 7.24
C GLU A 14 6.46 7.94 6.44
N VAL A 15 5.49 7.36 7.16
CA VAL A 15 4.28 6.76 6.60
C VAL A 15 3.05 7.51 7.12
N ALA A 16 2.11 7.78 6.22
CA ALA A 16 0.83 8.39 6.56
C ALA A 16 -0.35 7.67 5.88
N TYR A 17 -1.55 7.92 6.39
CA TYR A 17 -2.78 7.54 5.71
C TYR A 17 -2.91 8.29 4.38
N ASN A 18 -3.22 7.56 3.31
CA ASN A 18 -3.50 8.11 1.98
C ASN A 18 -5.01 8.08 1.67
N SER A 19 -5.72 7.13 2.25
CA SER A 19 -7.17 6.98 2.12
C SER A 19 -7.70 6.19 3.31
N ARG A 20 -8.99 5.82 3.28
CA ARG A 20 -9.63 4.98 4.32
C ARG A 20 -8.84 3.70 4.62
N ASN A 21 -8.21 3.09 3.61
CA ASN A 21 -7.61 1.76 3.76
C ASN A 21 -6.17 1.67 3.25
N ASP A 22 -5.56 2.80 2.88
CA ASP A 22 -4.23 2.81 2.27
C ASP A 22 -3.24 3.60 3.13
N LEU A 23 -2.03 3.06 3.28
CA LEU A 23 -0.87 3.79 3.80
C LEU A 23 0.05 4.16 2.64
N ALA A 24 0.72 5.31 2.75
CA ALA A 24 1.64 5.82 1.74
C ALA A 24 2.89 6.49 2.33
N ILE A 25 3.95 6.48 1.52
CA ILE A 25 5.17 7.26 1.72
C ILE A 25 5.26 8.23 0.55
N ASN A 26 5.43 9.52 0.80
CA ASN A 26 5.52 10.55 -0.25
C ASN A 26 4.37 10.46 -1.28
N GLY A 27 3.15 10.20 -0.82
CA GLY A 27 1.96 10.03 -1.67
C GLY A 27 1.88 8.71 -2.45
N LYS A 28 2.91 7.86 -2.39
CA LYS A 28 2.93 6.52 -3.01
C LYS A 28 2.46 5.46 -2.03
N LYS A 29 1.42 4.75 -2.41
CA LYS A 29 0.81 3.67 -1.62
C LYS A 29 1.80 2.53 -1.38
N ILE A 30 1.98 2.16 -0.12
CA ILE A 30 2.83 1.04 0.33
C ILE A 30 2.02 -0.04 1.06
N SER A 31 0.78 0.24 1.45
CA SER A 31 -0.10 -0.74 2.11
C SER A 31 -1.52 -0.62 1.59
N GLY A 32 -2.18 -1.76 1.38
CA GLY A 32 -3.62 -1.83 1.16
C GLY A 32 -4.26 -2.71 2.23
N ASN A 33 -5.28 -2.18 2.90
CA ASN A 33 -5.93 -2.82 4.03
C ASN A 33 -7.39 -3.13 3.70
N ALA A 34 -7.93 -4.13 4.39
CA ALA A 34 -9.32 -4.53 4.32
C ALA A 34 -9.77 -4.99 5.70
N GLN A 35 -11.04 -4.76 5.98
CA GLN A 35 -11.68 -5.22 7.20
C GLN A 35 -12.92 -6.05 6.87
N CYS A 36 -13.17 -7.06 7.69
CA CYS A 36 -14.35 -7.89 7.60
C CYS A 36 -14.94 -8.08 9.00
N ASN A 37 -16.24 -7.84 9.13
CA ASN A 37 -16.98 -8.08 10.36
C ASN A 37 -17.59 -9.49 10.30
N LYS A 38 -17.39 -10.28 11.35
CA LYS A 38 -17.93 -11.63 11.48
C LYS A 38 -18.48 -11.81 12.89
N GLY A 39 -19.78 -11.56 13.05
CA GLY A 39 -20.42 -11.49 14.36
C GLY A 39 -19.78 -10.37 15.20
N GLU A 40 -19.37 -10.71 16.42
CA GLU A 40 -18.70 -9.81 17.37
C GLU A 40 -17.23 -9.50 17.01
N TYR A 41 -16.67 -10.15 15.99
CA TYR A 41 -15.27 -10.00 15.62
C TYR A 41 -15.09 -9.10 14.41
N THR A 42 -14.12 -8.19 14.49
CA THR A 42 -13.61 -7.43 13.34
C THR A 42 -12.20 -7.91 12.99
N ILE A 43 -12.04 -8.45 11.78
CA ILE A 43 -10.74 -8.89 11.28
C ILE A 43 -10.16 -7.77 10.42
N HIS A 44 -9.02 -7.23 10.82
CA HIS A 44 -8.24 -6.29 10.04
C HIS A 44 -7.04 -7.00 9.39
N ARG A 45 -6.94 -6.91 8.06
CA ARG A 45 -5.83 -7.50 7.30
C ARG A 45 -5.27 -6.47 6.33
N GLY A 46 -3.98 -6.58 6.04
CA GLY A 46 -3.34 -5.70 5.08
C GLY A 46 -2.13 -6.35 4.42
N SER A 47 -1.60 -5.67 3.43
CA SER A 47 -0.30 -5.97 2.83
C SER A 47 0.68 -4.84 3.08
N LEU A 48 1.98 -5.14 3.06
CA LEU A 48 3.06 -4.16 3.05
C LEU A 48 3.96 -4.45 1.86
N LEU A 49 4.13 -3.46 0.99
CA LEU A 49 5.00 -3.55 -0.19
C LEU A 49 6.43 -3.23 0.26
N TYR A 50 7.20 -4.27 0.57
CA TYR A 50 8.58 -4.10 1.01
C TYR A 50 9.54 -3.92 -0.16
N ASP A 51 9.60 -4.89 -1.07
CA ASP A 51 10.47 -4.91 -2.25
C ASP A 51 9.76 -5.59 -3.44
N MET A 52 8.62 -5.02 -3.82
CA MET A 52 7.77 -5.57 -4.87
C MET A 52 8.25 -5.18 -6.27
N ASP A 53 8.26 -6.14 -7.19
CA ASP A 53 8.45 -5.88 -8.62
C ASP A 53 7.14 -5.33 -9.23
N PHE A 54 7.08 -4.01 -9.37
CA PHE A 54 5.92 -3.33 -9.93
C PHE A 54 5.65 -3.65 -11.40
N SER A 55 6.64 -4.13 -12.15
CA SER A 55 6.43 -4.55 -13.55
C SER A 55 5.56 -5.81 -13.60
N LYS A 56 5.84 -6.78 -12.72
CA LYS A 56 5.04 -7.99 -12.55
C LYS A 56 3.67 -7.66 -11.97
N MET A 57 3.60 -6.77 -10.98
CA MET A 57 2.33 -6.34 -10.40
C MET A 57 1.40 -5.75 -11.46
N ALA A 58 1.91 -4.86 -12.33
CA ALA A 58 1.13 -4.29 -13.42
C ALA A 58 0.70 -5.33 -14.47
N LYS A 59 1.52 -6.36 -14.71
CA LYS A 59 1.20 -7.45 -15.64
C LYS A 59 0.09 -8.36 -15.12
N TYR A 60 0.07 -8.68 -13.83
CA TYR A 60 -0.82 -9.69 -13.25
C TYR A 60 -2.10 -9.12 -12.65
N LEU A 61 -2.10 -7.85 -12.24
CA LEU A 61 -3.32 -7.21 -11.80
C LEU A 61 -4.19 -6.85 -13.01
N ASN A 62 -5.40 -7.42 -13.05
CA ASN A 62 -6.47 -7.04 -13.99
C ASN A 62 -7.52 -6.20 -13.25
N PRO A 63 -7.29 -4.90 -13.01
CA PRO A 63 -8.29 -4.05 -12.39
C PRO A 63 -9.53 -3.90 -13.30
N PRO A 64 -10.73 -3.69 -12.73
CA PRO A 64 -11.93 -3.42 -13.50
C PRO A 64 -11.77 -2.22 -14.45
N LYS A 65 -12.43 -2.26 -15.62
CA LYS A 65 -12.34 -1.21 -16.67
C LYS A 65 -12.55 0.20 -16.12
N TYR A 66 -13.53 0.43 -15.24
CA TYR A 66 -13.76 1.75 -14.65
C TYR A 66 -12.56 2.28 -13.82
N LYS A 67 -11.78 1.41 -13.18
CA LYS A 67 -10.54 1.81 -12.49
C LYS A 67 -9.43 2.13 -13.47
N ILE A 68 -9.40 1.45 -14.62
CA ILE A 68 -8.46 1.73 -15.71
C ILE A 68 -8.83 3.05 -16.41
N GLU A 69 -10.11 3.35 -16.61
CA GLU A 69 -10.56 4.60 -17.23
C GLU A 69 -10.33 5.80 -16.30
N SER A 70 -10.71 5.67 -15.02
CA SER A 70 -10.54 6.76 -14.04
C SER A 70 -9.09 6.98 -13.59
N LYS A 71 -8.23 5.96 -13.68
CA LYS A 71 -6.87 6.01 -13.11
C LYS A 71 -5.77 5.53 -14.04
N GLY A 72 -6.01 4.81 -15.13
CA GLY A 72 -5.00 4.33 -16.08
C GLY A 72 -4.05 3.25 -15.56
N ILE A 73 -3.59 2.35 -16.45
CA ILE A 73 -2.60 1.28 -16.13
C ILE A 73 -1.24 1.89 -15.72
N LYS A 74 -0.81 2.98 -16.38
CA LYS A 74 0.40 3.72 -16.01
C LYS A 74 0.35 4.29 -14.59
N SER A 75 -0.83 4.50 -13.99
CA SER A 75 -0.89 5.10 -12.64
C SER A 75 -0.63 4.12 -11.52
N VAL A 76 -0.76 2.80 -11.72
CA VAL A 76 -0.47 1.85 -10.63
C VAL A 76 1.01 1.93 -10.25
N ARG A 77 1.92 1.86 -11.23
CA ARG A 77 3.37 1.95 -11.00
C ARG A 77 3.79 3.30 -10.40
N ASN A 78 3.19 4.41 -10.84
CA ASN A 78 3.53 5.75 -10.33
C ASN A 78 2.93 6.03 -8.94
N ARG A 79 1.88 5.31 -8.54
CA ARG A 79 1.16 5.54 -7.29
C ARG A 79 1.47 4.53 -6.20
N THR A 80 2.30 3.52 -6.47
CA THR A 80 2.79 2.58 -5.47
C THR A 80 4.28 2.77 -5.21
N GLY A 81 4.70 2.48 -3.99
CA GLY A 81 6.10 2.58 -3.55
C GLY A 81 6.50 1.35 -2.73
N ASN A 82 7.80 1.15 -2.59
CA ASN A 82 8.37 0.12 -1.73
C ASN A 82 8.90 0.74 -0.45
N ILE A 83 8.78 0.01 0.66
CA ILE A 83 9.34 0.42 1.96
C ILE A 83 10.88 0.37 1.89
N SER A 84 11.46 -0.60 1.16
CA SER A 84 12.91 -0.75 1.01
C SER A 84 13.59 0.49 0.43
N ASP A 85 12.90 1.24 -0.44
CA ASP A 85 13.41 2.48 -1.05
C ASP A 85 13.66 3.59 -0.03
N CYS A 86 13.04 3.51 1.15
CA CYS A 86 13.08 4.53 2.20
C CYS A 86 13.96 4.13 3.38
N LEU A 87 14.46 2.89 3.39
CA LEU A 87 15.36 2.40 4.43
C LEU A 87 16.81 2.66 4.00
N SER A 88 17.63 3.17 4.91
CA SER A 88 19.07 3.25 4.69
C SER A 88 19.63 1.85 4.48
N LYS A 89 20.32 1.61 3.34
CA LYS A 89 21.03 0.35 3.12
C LYS A 89 22.12 0.22 4.20
N LYS A 90 22.07 -0.88 4.96
CA LYS A 90 23.21 -1.31 5.78
C LYS A 90 24.36 -1.76 4.90
#